data_AF-A0A838DDT4-F1
#
_entry.id   AF-A0A838DDT4-F1
#
_cell.length_a   1.000
_cell.length_b   1.000
_cell.length_c   1.000
_cell.angle_alpha   90.00
_cell.angle_beta   90.00
_cell.angle_gamma   90.00
#
_symmetry.space_group_name_H-M   'P 1'
#
loop_
_entity.id
_entity.type
_entity.pdbx_description
1 polymer ?
#
loop_
_entity_poly.entity_id
_entity_poly.type
_entity_poly.pdbx_seq_one_letter_code
_entity_poly.pdbx_strand_id
1 'polypeptide(L)'
;MGIRGDRIVAVGKLTDARAENTIDAKGMAVAPGFINMLSWSTESLLVDGRSQSEIRQGVTTEIMGEGWSMGPVNDRMKARILQEQGDVKFEIKWNTLAEY
;
A
#
# COMPACT_ATOMS: atom_id res chain seq x y z
N MET A 1 -12.58 -18.65 -6.69
CA MET A 1 -12.26 -18.14 -5.34
C MET A 1 -13.41 -17.26 -4.89
N GLY A 2 -13.95 -17.47 -3.70
CA GLY A 2 -15.03 -16.68 -3.14
C GLY A 2 -14.50 -15.72 -2.08
N ILE A 3 -14.97 -14.48 -2.08
CA ILE A 3 -14.57 -13.42 -1.15
C ILE A 3 -15.82 -12.88 -0.45
N ARG A 4 -15.72 -12.61 0.86
CA ARG A 4 -16.74 -11.90 1.63
C ARG A 4 -16.05 -10.94 2.60
N GLY A 5 -16.36 -9.66 2.49
CA GLY A 5 -15.64 -8.63 3.25
C GLY A 5 -14.14 -8.67 2.95
N ASP A 6 -13.32 -8.77 3.98
CA ASP A 6 -11.85 -8.77 3.95
C ASP A 6 -11.24 -10.19 3.99
N ARG A 7 -12.01 -11.22 3.63
CA ARG A 7 -11.60 -12.63 3.72
C ARG A 7 -11.90 -13.42 2.45
N ILE A 8 -10.98 -14.30 2.10
CA ILE A 8 -11.24 -15.42 1.20
C ILE A 8 -12.05 -16.46 1.98
N VAL A 9 -13.26 -16.77 1.50
CA VAL A 9 -14.19 -17.70 2.18
C VAL A 9 -14.29 -19.06 1.52
N ALA A 10 -13.81 -19.20 0.28
CA ALA A 10 -13.81 -20.48 -0.42
C ALA A 10 -12.78 -20.52 -1.57
N VAL A 11 -12.16 -21.68 -1.77
CA VAL A 11 -11.26 -21.97 -2.91
C VAL A 11 -11.65 -23.31 -3.50
N GLY A 12 -11.76 -23.40 -4.83
CA GLY A 12 -12.18 -24.62 -5.53
C GLY A 12 -13.23 -24.35 -6.61
N LYS A 13 -14.00 -25.39 -6.97
CA LYS A 13 -15.15 -25.29 -7.87
C LYS A 13 -16.34 -24.70 -7.11
N LEU A 14 -16.84 -23.56 -7.56
CA LEU A 14 -17.91 -22.80 -6.90
C LEU A 14 -19.15 -22.68 -7.80
N THR A 15 -19.48 -23.72 -8.56
CA THR A 15 -20.55 -23.71 -9.58
C THR A 15 -21.93 -23.39 -9.02
N ASP A 16 -22.20 -23.79 -7.77
CA ASP A 16 -23.49 -23.56 -7.10
C ASP A 16 -23.45 -22.37 -6.13
N ALA A 17 -22.33 -21.64 -6.07
CA ALA A 17 -22.20 -20.47 -5.21
C ALA A 17 -22.92 -19.26 -5.82
N ARG A 18 -23.54 -18.45 -4.96
CA ARG A 18 -24.10 -17.15 -5.34
C ARG A 18 -23.15 -16.05 -4.89
N ALA A 19 -22.92 -15.07 -5.76
CA ALA A 19 -22.14 -13.87 -5.47
C ALA A 19 -22.85 -12.65 -6.05
N GLU A 20 -22.73 -11.51 -5.39
CA GLU A 20 -23.24 -10.23 -5.92
C GLU A 20 -22.47 -9.82 -7.18
N ASN A 21 -21.16 -10.06 -7.18
CA ASN A 21 -20.26 -9.78 -8.29
C ASN A 21 -19.49 -11.04 -8.68
N THR A 22 -19.42 -11.32 -9.99
CA THR A 22 -18.62 -12.42 -10.56
C THR A 22 -17.66 -11.86 -11.60
N ILE A 23 -16.38 -12.21 -11.46
CA ILE A 23 -15.33 -11.84 -12.40
C ILE A 23 -14.88 -13.10 -13.14
N ASP A 24 -14.89 -13.07 -14.47
CA ASP A 24 -14.34 -14.15 -15.29
C ASP A 24 -12.83 -13.97 -15.45
N ALA A 25 -12.07 -14.89 -14.86
CA ALA A 25 -10.61 -14.95 -14.94
C ALA A 25 -10.11 -16.10 -15.84
N LYS A 26 -10.93 -16.59 -16.78
CA LYS A 26 -10.54 -17.66 -17.69
C LYS A 26 -9.30 -17.27 -18.50
N GLY A 27 -8.30 -18.16 -18.51
CA GLY A 27 -7.02 -17.91 -19.18
C GLY A 27 -6.08 -16.98 -18.41
N MET A 28 -6.45 -16.55 -17.21
CA MET A 28 -5.65 -15.72 -16.31
C MET A 28 -5.29 -16.49 -15.04
N ALA A 29 -4.32 -15.97 -14.30
CA ALA A 29 -4.00 -16.43 -12.95
C ALA A 29 -4.74 -15.59 -11.91
N VAL A 30 -5.15 -16.23 -10.81
CA VAL A 30 -5.58 -15.56 -9.59
C VAL A 30 -4.54 -15.87 -8.53
N ALA A 31 -3.86 -14.84 -8.04
CA ALA A 31 -2.78 -14.94 -7.07
C ALA A 31 -3.09 -14.09 -5.83
N PRO A 32 -2.42 -14.33 -4.68
CA PRO A 32 -2.33 -13.33 -3.63
C PRO A 32 -1.78 -12.02 -4.19
N GLY A 33 -2.16 -10.90 -3.59
CA GLY A 33 -1.56 -9.62 -3.92
C GLY A 33 -0.06 -9.62 -3.59
N PHE A 34 0.72 -8.92 -4.41
CA PHE A 34 2.17 -8.89 -4.24
C PHE A 34 2.57 -8.03 -3.04
N ILE A 35 3.66 -8.44 -2.39
CA ILE A 35 4.25 -7.73 -1.27
C ILE A 35 5.53 -7.05 -1.78
N ASN A 36 5.51 -5.72 -1.84
CA ASN A 36 6.68 -4.92 -2.16
C ASN A 36 7.53 -4.76 -0.89
N MET A 37 8.65 -5.48 -0.83
CA MET A 37 9.51 -5.57 0.36
C MET A 37 10.41 -4.36 0.56
N LEU A 38 10.57 -3.51 -0.44
CA LEU A 38 11.52 -2.41 -0.48
C LEU A 38 10.82 -1.19 -1.09
N SER A 39 9.73 -0.76 -0.45
CA SER A 39 8.94 0.36 -0.95
C SER A 39 9.59 1.70 -0.57
N TRP A 40 9.65 2.57 -1.58
CA TRP A 40 10.05 3.97 -1.48
C TRP A 40 8.86 4.93 -1.68
N SER A 41 7.63 4.41 -1.56
CA SER A 41 6.40 5.18 -1.80
C SER A 41 5.99 6.08 -0.63
N THR A 42 6.82 6.24 0.41
CA THR A 42 6.49 7.01 1.63
C THR A 42 5.98 8.41 1.31
N GLU A 43 6.70 9.15 0.47
CA GLU A 43 6.35 10.53 0.12
C GLU A 43 5.16 10.59 -0.86
N SER A 44 5.15 9.71 -1.87
CA SER A 44 4.12 9.71 -2.90
C SER A 44 2.76 9.32 -2.33
N LEU A 45 2.70 8.40 -1.37
CA LEU A 45 1.47 8.00 -0.69
C LEU A 45 0.91 9.09 0.23
N LEU A 46 1.77 9.91 0.85
CA LEU A 46 1.32 11.05 1.65
C LEU A 46 0.57 12.08 0.82
N VAL A 47 0.98 12.26 -0.45
CA VAL A 47 0.38 13.25 -1.36
C VAL A 47 -0.74 12.65 -2.20
N ASP A 48 -0.59 11.41 -2.64
CA ASP A 48 -1.57 10.66 -3.43
C ASP A 48 -1.77 9.24 -2.87
N GLY A 49 -2.72 9.10 -1.95
CA GLY A 49 -3.06 7.83 -1.31
C GLY A 49 -3.68 6.76 -2.23
N ARG A 50 -3.76 7.00 -3.55
CA ARG A 50 -4.28 6.01 -4.52
C ARG A 50 -3.27 4.95 -4.94
N SER A 51 -1.98 5.11 -4.61
CA SER A 51 -0.88 4.15 -4.89
C SER A 51 -0.86 3.60 -6.33
N GLN A 52 -1.08 4.46 -7.34
CA GLN A 52 -1.33 4.00 -8.72
C GLN A 52 -0.16 3.22 -9.33
N SER A 53 1.09 3.52 -8.97
CA SER A 53 2.27 2.78 -9.43
C SER A 53 2.27 1.33 -8.94
N GLU A 54 1.88 1.10 -7.69
CA GLU A 54 1.93 -0.20 -7.02
C GLU A 54 0.74 -1.07 -7.41
N ILE A 55 -0.49 -0.54 -7.28
CA ILE A 55 -1.70 -1.34 -7.50
C ILE A 55 -1.83 -1.84 -8.95
N ARG A 56 -1.32 -1.07 -9.91
CA ARG A 56 -1.33 -1.46 -11.34
C ARG A 56 -0.38 -2.60 -11.65
N GLN A 57 0.59 -2.85 -10.77
CA GLN A 57 1.51 -3.97 -10.85
C GLN A 57 1.04 -5.17 -10.00
N GLY A 58 -0.08 -5.03 -9.28
CA GLY A 58 -0.65 -6.08 -8.43
C GLY A 58 -0.12 -6.07 -6.99
N VAL A 59 0.59 -5.02 -6.57
CA VAL A 59 1.03 -4.85 -5.18
C VAL A 59 -0.15 -4.48 -4.30
N THR A 60 -0.28 -5.16 -3.16
CA THR A 60 -1.33 -4.90 -2.15
C THR A 60 -0.76 -4.62 -0.76
N THR A 61 0.54 -4.78 -0.58
CA THR A 61 1.22 -4.54 0.69
C THR A 61 2.62 -4.01 0.42
N GLU A 62 2.99 -2.96 1.13
CA GLU A 62 4.29 -2.30 1.00
C GLU A 62 4.99 -2.31 2.36
N ILE A 63 6.26 -2.69 2.35
CA ILE A 63 7.15 -2.59 3.50
C ILE A 63 8.10 -1.41 3.23
N MET A 64 8.02 -0.40 4.09
CA MET A 64 8.79 0.84 3.99
C MET A 64 9.84 0.90 5.10
N GLY A 65 10.72 1.90 5.03
CA GLY A 65 11.79 2.09 6.01
C GLY A 65 13.16 1.64 5.53
N GLU A 66 13.31 1.35 4.24
CA GLU A 66 14.61 0.99 3.67
C GLU A 66 15.51 2.22 3.57
N GLY A 67 16.70 2.13 4.17
CA GLY A 67 17.65 3.24 4.29
C GLY A 67 17.29 4.29 5.36
N TRP A 68 16.01 4.67 5.47
CA TRP A 68 15.55 5.69 6.42
C TRP A 68 14.07 5.50 6.78
N SER A 69 13.66 6.04 7.94
CA SER A 69 12.28 6.00 8.45
C SER A 69 11.66 7.38 8.47
N MET A 70 10.35 7.46 8.27
CA MET A 70 9.58 8.71 8.40
C MET A 70 9.45 9.16 9.86
N GLY A 71 9.67 8.27 10.83
CA GLY A 71 9.57 8.60 12.26
C GLY A 71 10.31 7.63 13.18
N PRO A 72 10.53 8.00 14.46
CA PRO A 72 10.20 9.29 15.08
C PRO A 72 11.09 10.44 14.57
N VAL A 73 10.61 11.68 14.68
CA VAL A 73 11.31 12.91 14.26
C VAL A 73 11.18 14.01 15.30
N ASN A 74 12.27 14.73 15.55
CA ASN A 74 12.29 15.95 16.37
C ASN A 74 12.30 17.22 15.49
N ASP A 75 12.16 18.40 16.10
CA ASP A 75 12.09 19.68 15.36
C ASP A 75 13.27 19.90 14.41
N ARG A 76 14.49 19.52 14.82
CA ARG A 76 15.68 19.63 13.97
C ARG A 76 15.59 18.70 12.75
N MET A 77 15.12 17.47 12.94
CA MET A 77 14.92 16.52 11.86
C MET A 77 13.81 16.98 10.90
N LYS A 78 12.70 17.50 11.43
CA LYS A 78 11.61 18.07 10.62
C LYS A 78 12.10 19.21 9.74
N ALA A 79 12.84 20.15 10.31
CA ALA A 79 13.41 21.27 9.55
C ALA A 79 14.32 20.78 8.40
N ARG A 80 15.14 19.75 8.65
CA ARG A 80 15.99 19.14 7.63
C ARG A 80 15.17 18.46 6.53
N ILE A 81 14.20 17.61 6.88
CA ILE A 81 13.37 16.91 5.89
C ILE A 81 12.62 17.93 5.02
N LEU A 82 12.04 18.98 5.61
CA LEU A 82 11.36 20.04 4.86
C LEU A 82 12.30 20.79 3.91
N GLN A 83 13.56 21.01 4.29
CA GLN A 83 14.57 21.63 3.45
C GLN A 83 15.02 20.71 2.28
N GLU A 84 15.08 19.40 2.53
CA GLU A 84 15.56 18.38 1.58
C GLU A 84 14.46 17.88 0.63
N GLN A 85 13.18 18.22 0.85
CA GLN A 85 12.08 17.80 -0.02
C GLN A 85 12.32 18.18 -1.49
N GLY A 86 12.18 17.20 -2.38
CA GLY A 86 12.23 17.38 -3.83
C GLY A 86 10.93 17.93 -4.41
N ASP A 87 10.47 17.35 -5.53
CA ASP A 87 9.24 17.79 -6.21
C ASP A 87 7.97 17.46 -5.41
N VAL A 88 8.03 16.44 -4.55
CA VAL A 88 6.93 16.04 -3.67
C VAL A 88 7.00 16.86 -2.37
N LYS A 89 5.98 17.69 -2.13
CA LYS A 89 5.89 18.53 -0.94
C LYS A 89 4.83 18.01 0.02
N PHE A 90 5.17 17.92 1.30
CA PHE A 90 4.27 17.44 2.35
C PHE A 90 4.58 18.06 3.72
N GLU A 91 3.58 18.13 4.58
CA GLU A 91 3.76 18.58 5.97
C GLU A 91 4.14 17.40 6.88
N ILE A 92 4.97 17.67 7.89
CA ILE A 92 5.37 16.66 8.89
C ILE A 92 4.63 16.92 10.20
N LYS A 93 3.50 16.24 10.38
CA LYS A 93 2.58 16.46 11.52
C LYS A 93 2.87 15.60 12.74
N TRP A 94 3.69 14.57 12.59
CA TRP A 94 3.99 13.60 13.64
C TRP A 94 5.34 13.87 14.32
N ASN A 95 5.54 13.34 15.51
CA ASN A 95 6.83 13.26 16.22
C ASN A 95 7.24 11.81 16.48
N THR A 96 6.25 10.92 16.61
CA THR A 96 6.44 9.48 16.83
C THR A 96 6.08 8.69 15.57
N LEU A 97 6.54 7.44 15.50
CA LEU A 97 6.15 6.54 14.40
C LEU A 97 4.68 6.12 14.47
N ALA A 98 4.05 6.15 15.65
CA ALA A 98 2.63 5.81 15.80
C ALA A 98 1.69 6.94 15.36
N GLU A 99 2.19 8.17 15.30
CA GLU A 99 1.47 9.34 14.78
C GLU A 99 1.63 9.50 13.26
N TYR A 100 2.59 8.79 12.66
CA TYR A 100 2.79 8.70 11.22
C TYR A 100 1.78 7.72 10.60
#